data_AF-A0A965VNJ8-F1
#
_entry.id   AF-A0A965VNJ8-F1
#
_cell.length_a   1.000
_cell.length_b   1.000
_cell.length_c   1.000
_cell.angle_alpha   90.00
_cell.angle_beta   90.00
_cell.angle_gamma   90.00
#
_symmetry.space_group_name_H-M   'P 1'
#
loop_
_entity.id
_entity.type
_entity.pdbx_description
1 polymer ?
#
loop_
_entity_poly.entity_id
_entity_poly.type
_entity_poly.pdbx_seq_one_letter_code
_entity_poly.pdbx_strand_id
1 'polypeptide(L)'
;MAAGGAVGAAGTPLAQMRQAAAAELPVPVQMTKGQRERTFEQQRFEQEIAKNPELGAPIRERLMQQQQQVAQNLDSFIDQTGAEIRDVRQAGITVVEALRSQLAQDKNRVRALYRDAEKAGETQAAVDLAPLANYLNTNRAGRTSAPILSTIAGELEVRGVGTGSLADGTLTATQATLGQVEELRKAVNKFVKSNDPNDVRVGAEIKNVIDDITEGAGGELYQRARRERQNVANRFENIGLVQNLINTKRNSNDRIIAYEDVIRRAVLDPSTSLDSTRHLFGLLKKTPEGQQAVSEIRGAVLQLIRDDAYKNITTNERGDRLISPAAFNRMIQNLDRSGKLDYVYGKKGAEQLRTLNDVVGVLFTAPPGTVNTSNTASVLLTALDTMATYGTTGLPVPALQALRALTKTIKDQKLKKQVQEALR
;
A
#
# COMPACT_ATOMS: atom_id res chain seq x y z
N MET A 1 13.42 -10.50 61.67
CA MET A 1 14.31 -10.84 60.55
C MET A 1 13.52 -10.64 59.27
N ALA A 2 13.98 -9.71 58.43
CA ALA A 2 13.23 -9.17 57.30
C ALA A 2 13.26 -10.12 56.09
N ALA A 3 12.14 -10.15 55.39
CA ALA A 3 11.88 -10.91 54.18
C ALA A 3 12.82 -10.52 53.04
N GLY A 4 13.48 -11.53 52.46
CA GLY A 4 14.15 -11.42 51.16
C GLY A 4 13.13 -11.58 50.04
N GLY A 5 12.65 -10.46 49.50
CA GLY A 5 11.85 -10.45 48.27
C GLY A 5 12.77 -10.55 47.06
N ALA A 6 12.80 -11.71 46.41
CA ALA A 6 13.40 -11.89 45.09
C ALA A 6 12.54 -11.18 44.03
N VAL A 7 12.90 -9.94 43.69
CA VAL A 7 12.37 -9.22 42.52
C VAL A 7 13.38 -9.40 41.40
N GLY A 8 13.23 -10.44 40.57
CA GLY A 8 14.21 -10.68 39.49
C GLY A 8 13.88 -11.72 38.42
N ALA A 9 12.76 -12.45 38.48
CA ALA A 9 12.54 -13.59 37.59
C ALA A 9 11.38 -13.45 36.58
N ALA A 10 10.57 -12.39 36.64
CA ALA A 10 9.42 -12.25 35.75
C ALA A 10 9.77 -11.65 34.35
N GLY A 11 10.95 -11.06 34.18
CA GLY A 11 11.34 -10.36 32.94
C GLY A 11 12.16 -11.17 31.93
N THR A 12 12.76 -12.29 32.35
CA THR A 12 13.76 -13.02 31.55
C THR A 12 13.21 -13.62 30.25
N PRO A 13 12.00 -14.22 30.20
CA PRO A 13 11.49 -14.82 28.96
C PRO A 13 11.22 -13.78 27.86
N LEU A 14 10.58 -12.66 28.22
CA LEU A 14 10.18 -11.64 27.25
C LEU A 14 11.41 -10.83 26.76
N ALA A 15 12.38 -10.59 27.63
CA ALA A 15 13.66 -9.98 27.26
C ALA A 15 14.44 -10.84 26.26
N GLN A 16 14.45 -12.17 26.46
CA GLN A 16 15.05 -13.12 25.52
C GLN A 16 14.30 -13.15 24.18
N MET A 17 12.97 -13.15 24.20
CA MET A 17 12.15 -13.11 22.98
C MET A 17 12.42 -11.86 22.13
N ARG A 18 12.51 -10.67 22.75
CA ARG A 18 12.84 -9.42 22.04
C ARG A 18 14.23 -9.47 21.41
N GLN A 19 15.20 -10.01 22.14
CA GLN A 19 16.57 -10.14 21.64
C GLN A 19 16.64 -11.15 20.48
N ALA A 20 15.92 -12.27 20.56
CA ALA A 20 15.84 -13.25 19.49
C ALA A 20 15.18 -12.65 18.24
N ALA A 21 14.03 -11.98 18.40
CA ALA A 21 13.33 -11.27 17.34
C ALA A 21 14.23 -10.24 16.63
N ALA A 22 14.99 -9.45 17.39
CA ALA A 22 15.94 -8.49 16.83
C ALA A 22 17.13 -9.15 16.10
N ALA A 23 17.53 -10.36 16.51
CA ALA A 23 18.61 -11.12 15.91
C ALA A 23 18.20 -11.88 14.64
N GLU A 24 16.92 -12.22 14.50
CA GLU A 24 16.36 -12.93 13.33
C GLU A 24 16.08 -12.00 12.13
N LEU A 25 16.14 -10.69 12.33
CA LEU A 25 16.03 -9.72 11.26
C LEU A 25 17.18 -9.88 10.24
N PRO A 26 16.95 -9.58 8.94
CA PRO A 26 17.99 -9.65 7.91
C PRO A 26 19.27 -8.89 8.28
N VAL A 27 19.10 -7.74 8.94
CA VAL A 27 20.19 -6.99 9.58
C VAL A 27 19.96 -7.05 11.09
N PRO A 28 20.68 -7.93 11.81
CA PRO A 28 20.50 -8.11 13.25
C PRO A 28 20.70 -6.80 14.03
N VAL A 29 19.79 -6.53 14.96
CA VAL A 29 19.85 -5.33 15.81
C VAL A 29 20.29 -5.68 17.22
N GLN A 30 21.36 -5.05 17.70
CA GLN A 30 21.85 -5.26 19.06
C GLN A 30 21.11 -4.33 20.02
N MET A 31 20.25 -4.88 20.89
CA MET A 31 19.51 -4.09 21.88
C MET A 31 20.36 -3.77 23.11
N THR A 32 20.06 -2.68 23.81
CA THR A 32 20.58 -2.43 25.16
C THR A 32 19.82 -3.27 26.19
N LYS A 33 20.39 -3.43 27.39
CA LYS A 33 19.71 -4.07 28.52
C LYS A 33 18.36 -3.40 28.82
N GLY A 34 18.30 -2.07 28.84
CA GLY A 34 17.08 -1.30 29.07
C GLY A 34 16.02 -1.53 28.00
N GLN A 35 16.40 -1.67 26.72
CA GLN A 35 15.47 -2.00 25.64
C GLN A 35 14.94 -3.44 25.77
N ARG A 36 15.81 -4.41 26.08
CA ARG A 36 15.41 -5.81 26.26
C ARG A 36 14.47 -6.01 27.44
N GLU A 37 14.85 -5.50 28.61
CA GLU A 37 14.11 -5.71 29.85
C GLU A 37 12.89 -4.80 29.99
N ARG A 38 12.94 -3.61 29.36
CA ARG A 38 11.92 -2.54 29.51
C ARG A 38 11.65 -2.14 30.95
N THR A 39 12.64 -2.29 31.83
CA THR A 39 12.56 -1.84 33.22
C THR A 39 12.77 -0.33 33.30
N PHE A 40 11.96 0.33 34.14
CA PHE A 40 12.00 1.78 34.32
C PHE A 40 13.40 2.26 34.75
N GLU A 41 14.01 1.58 35.71
CA GLU A 41 15.30 1.94 36.31
C GLU A 41 16.44 1.89 35.29
N GLN A 42 16.52 0.80 34.52
CA GLN A 42 17.57 0.61 33.52
C GLN A 42 17.43 1.61 32.37
N GLN A 43 16.21 1.87 31.90
CA GLN A 43 15.99 2.84 30.82
C GLN A 43 16.25 4.28 31.26
N ARG A 44 15.85 4.65 32.49
CA ARG A 44 16.20 5.96 33.06
C ARG A 44 17.72 6.10 33.19
N PHE A 45 18.41 5.07 33.68
CA PHE A 45 19.87 5.06 33.77
C PHE A 45 20.51 5.29 32.39
N GLU A 46 20.13 4.52 31.38
CA GLU A 46 20.69 4.65 30.02
C GLU A 46 20.44 6.04 29.42
N GLN A 47 19.25 6.60 29.62
CA GLN A 47 18.90 7.94 29.13
C GLN A 47 19.66 9.06 29.84
N GLU A 48 19.81 9.01 31.16
CA GLU A 48 20.57 10.03 31.90
C GLU A 48 22.06 9.94 31.60
N ILE A 49 22.61 8.72 31.49
CA ILE A 49 24.03 8.53 31.14
C ILE A 49 24.30 8.96 29.70
N ALA A 50 23.38 8.77 28.76
CA ALA A 50 23.53 9.24 27.39
C ALA A 50 23.73 10.77 27.30
N LYS A 51 23.25 11.55 28.27
CA LYS A 51 23.48 13.01 28.36
C LYS A 51 24.91 13.36 28.79
N ASN A 52 25.67 12.41 29.37
CA ASN A 52 27.06 12.63 29.75
C ASN A 52 27.95 12.60 28.49
N PRO A 53 28.79 13.64 28.24
CA PRO A 53 29.62 13.70 27.03
C PRO A 53 30.56 12.51 26.85
N GLU A 54 31.25 12.10 27.92
CA GLU A 54 32.29 11.05 27.88
C GLU A 54 31.72 9.66 28.17
N LEU A 55 30.98 9.50 29.28
CA LEU A 55 30.48 8.20 29.71
C LEU A 55 29.27 7.73 28.90
N GLY A 56 28.52 8.66 28.30
CA GLY A 56 27.35 8.37 27.47
C GLY A 56 27.67 8.04 26.02
N ALA A 57 28.89 8.31 25.55
CA ALA A 57 29.25 8.12 24.14
C ALA A 57 28.99 6.70 23.62
N PRO A 58 29.32 5.62 24.36
CA PRO A 58 29.02 4.25 23.93
C PRO A 58 27.52 3.95 23.77
N ILE A 59 26.66 4.56 24.61
CA ILE A 59 25.21 4.40 24.52
C ILE A 59 24.68 5.15 23.29
N ARG A 60 25.10 6.41 23.09
CA ARG A 60 24.71 7.19 21.90
C ARG A 60 25.14 6.49 20.61
N GLU A 61 26.35 5.95 20.59
CA GLU A 61 26.87 5.15 19.47
C GLU A 61 25.99 3.94 19.18
N ARG A 62 25.58 3.18 20.20
CA ARG A 62 24.67 2.04 20.04
C ARG A 62 23.31 2.47 19.48
N LEU A 63 22.72 3.56 19.99
CA LEU A 63 21.44 4.07 19.50
C LEU A 63 21.52 4.51 18.03
N MET A 64 22.63 5.13 17.63
CA MET A 64 22.86 5.51 16.22
C MET A 64 23.05 4.28 15.32
N GLN A 65 23.77 3.26 15.77
CA GLN A 65 23.90 2.00 15.04
C GLN A 65 22.54 1.31 14.86
N GLN A 66 21.71 1.27 15.90
CA GLN A 66 20.36 0.72 15.82
C GLN A 66 19.49 1.45 14.80
N GLN A 67 19.55 2.79 14.77
CA GLN A 67 18.85 3.61 13.78
C GLN A 67 19.26 3.24 12.34
N GLN A 68 20.56 3.05 12.11
CA GLN A 68 21.09 2.64 10.81
C GLN A 68 20.66 1.21 10.45
N GLN A 69 20.70 0.27 11.40
CA GLN A 69 20.31 -1.12 11.18
C GLN A 69 18.82 -1.24 10.84
N VAL A 70 17.96 -0.42 11.43
CA VAL A 70 16.53 -0.37 11.09
C VAL A 70 16.32 0.12 9.66
N ALA A 71 17.04 1.16 9.23
CA ALA A 71 16.99 1.62 7.84
C ALA A 71 17.48 0.53 6.88
N GLN A 72 18.58 -0.15 7.20
CA GLN A 72 19.13 -1.25 6.40
C GLN A 72 18.20 -2.46 6.33
N ASN A 73 17.42 -2.74 7.39
CA ASN A 73 16.38 -3.77 7.33
C ASN A 73 15.26 -3.41 6.34
N LEU A 74 14.83 -2.14 6.28
CA LEU A 74 13.85 -1.71 5.29
C LEU A 74 14.41 -1.78 3.86
N ASP A 75 15.68 -1.42 3.67
CA ASP A 75 16.38 -1.59 2.39
C ASP A 75 16.45 -3.08 1.99
N SER A 76 16.82 -3.97 2.92
CA SER A 76 16.81 -5.43 2.68
C SER A 76 15.40 -5.96 2.38
N PHE A 77 14.41 -5.45 3.12
CA PHE A 77 12.98 -5.38 2.80
C PHE A 77 12.70 -5.27 1.30
N ILE A 78 13.06 -4.12 0.77
CA ILE A 78 12.82 -3.71 -0.61
C ILE A 78 13.57 -4.63 -1.57
N ASP A 79 14.85 -4.91 -1.31
CA ASP A 79 15.67 -5.73 -2.20
C ASP A 79 15.12 -7.17 -2.31
N GLN A 80 14.58 -7.73 -1.22
CA GLN A 80 13.95 -9.06 -1.21
C GLN A 80 12.65 -9.13 -2.02
N THR A 81 12.02 -8.00 -2.36
CA THR A 81 10.81 -8.03 -3.19
C THR A 81 11.10 -8.28 -4.67
N GLY A 82 12.36 -8.15 -5.09
CA GLY A 82 12.77 -8.19 -6.50
C GLY A 82 12.35 -6.95 -7.29
N ALA A 83 12.06 -5.83 -6.61
CA ALA A 83 11.82 -4.56 -7.26
C ALA A 83 13.14 -4.00 -7.82
N GLU A 84 13.12 -3.51 -9.04
CA GLU A 84 14.28 -2.88 -9.67
C GLU A 84 14.19 -1.34 -9.60
N ILE A 85 12.98 -0.80 -9.39
CA ILE A 85 12.71 0.63 -9.41
C ILE A 85 12.53 1.14 -7.98
N ARG A 86 13.37 2.10 -7.58
CA ARG A 86 13.24 2.79 -6.28
C ARG A 86 12.31 4.01 -6.31
N ASP A 87 12.06 4.57 -7.49
CA ASP A 87 11.15 5.70 -7.66
C ASP A 87 9.69 5.25 -7.74
N VAL A 88 8.86 5.73 -6.81
CA VAL A 88 7.45 5.33 -6.68
C VAL A 88 6.64 5.68 -7.93
N ARG A 89 6.92 6.82 -8.56
CA ARG A 89 6.20 7.25 -9.77
C ARG A 89 6.53 6.33 -10.94
N GLN A 90 7.80 5.99 -11.13
CA GLN A 90 8.24 5.08 -12.18
C GLN A 90 7.71 3.66 -11.97
N ALA A 91 7.65 3.17 -10.72
CA ALA A 91 6.95 1.93 -10.39
C ALA A 91 5.46 2.00 -10.80
N GLY A 92 4.79 3.12 -10.53
CA GLY A 92 3.41 3.37 -10.96
C GLY A 92 3.22 3.37 -12.48
N ILE A 93 4.19 3.88 -13.25
CA ILE A 93 4.21 3.80 -14.72
C ILE A 93 4.27 2.33 -15.16
N THR A 94 5.24 1.57 -14.66
CA THR A 94 5.42 0.15 -15.00
C THR A 94 4.17 -0.69 -14.77
N VAL A 95 3.48 -0.47 -13.64
CA VAL A 95 2.21 -1.16 -13.33
C VAL A 95 1.14 -0.86 -14.37
N VAL A 96 0.99 0.41 -14.74
CA VAL A 96 -0.04 0.83 -15.68
C VAL A 96 0.27 0.36 -17.10
N GLU A 97 1.53 0.41 -17.51
CA GLU A 97 1.98 -0.08 -18.82
C GLU A 97 1.74 -1.58 -18.95
N ALA A 98 2.04 -2.37 -17.91
CA ALA A 98 1.75 -3.80 -17.87
C ALA A 98 0.24 -4.07 -18.06
N LEU A 99 -0.63 -3.36 -17.33
CA LEU A 99 -2.09 -3.48 -17.48
C LEU A 99 -2.59 -3.09 -18.87
N ARG A 100 -2.08 -1.98 -19.43
CA ARG A 100 -2.47 -1.49 -20.75
C ARG A 100 -2.00 -2.43 -21.87
N SER A 101 -0.78 -2.95 -21.77
CA SER A 101 -0.24 -3.93 -22.71
C SER A 101 -1.09 -5.18 -22.73
N GLN A 102 -1.40 -5.74 -21.55
CA GLN A 102 -2.25 -6.92 -21.41
C GLN A 102 -3.66 -6.67 -21.97
N LEU A 103 -4.27 -5.51 -21.67
CA LEU A 103 -5.57 -5.15 -22.22
C LEU A 103 -5.54 -5.04 -23.75
N ALA A 104 -4.48 -4.46 -24.32
CA ALA A 104 -4.34 -4.33 -25.77
C ALA A 104 -4.23 -5.70 -26.45
N GLN A 105 -3.42 -6.61 -25.89
CA GLN A 105 -3.30 -7.98 -26.36
C GLN A 105 -4.64 -8.73 -26.29
N ASP A 106 -5.33 -8.64 -25.16
CA ASP A 106 -6.64 -9.27 -24.94
C ASP A 106 -7.71 -8.73 -25.92
N LYS A 107 -7.72 -7.41 -26.16
CA LYS A 107 -8.61 -6.79 -27.17
C LYS A 107 -8.30 -7.27 -28.58
N ASN A 108 -7.03 -7.44 -28.93
CA ASN A 108 -6.63 -7.97 -30.23
C ASN A 108 -7.02 -9.44 -30.40
N ARG A 109 -6.91 -10.25 -29.34
CA ARG A 109 -7.40 -11.63 -29.33
C ARG A 109 -8.90 -11.71 -29.55
N VAL A 110 -9.68 -10.88 -28.85
CA VAL A 110 -11.13 -10.79 -29.05
C VAL A 110 -11.46 -10.43 -30.50
N ARG A 111 -10.78 -9.42 -31.08
CA ARG A 111 -10.95 -9.05 -32.50
C ARG A 111 -10.60 -10.19 -33.46
N ALA A 112 -9.59 -10.99 -33.17
CA ALA A 112 -9.26 -12.16 -33.97
C ALA A 112 -10.38 -13.20 -33.94
N LEU A 113 -10.91 -13.53 -32.75
CA LEU A 113 -12.01 -14.48 -32.59
C LEU A 113 -13.28 -14.04 -33.33
N TYR A 114 -13.63 -12.75 -33.27
CA TYR A 114 -14.76 -12.24 -34.05
C TYR A 114 -14.54 -12.34 -35.57
N ARG A 115 -13.32 -12.08 -36.05
CA ARG A 115 -12.98 -12.25 -37.47
C ARG A 115 -13.05 -13.72 -37.91
N ASP A 116 -12.68 -14.65 -37.05
CA ASP A 116 -12.77 -16.08 -37.35
C ASP A 116 -14.24 -16.53 -37.42
N ALA A 117 -15.07 -16.05 -36.49
CA ALA A 117 -16.52 -16.29 -36.51
C ALA A 117 -17.19 -15.70 -37.77
N GLU A 118 -16.78 -14.50 -38.19
CA GLU A 118 -17.26 -13.86 -39.41
C GLU A 118 -16.88 -14.66 -40.67
N LYS A 119 -15.63 -15.11 -40.78
CA LYS A 119 -15.16 -15.95 -41.89
C LYS A 119 -15.87 -17.30 -41.94
N ALA A 120 -16.25 -17.85 -40.78
CA ALA A 120 -17.03 -19.07 -40.68
C ALA A 120 -18.53 -18.87 -41.02
N GLY A 121 -18.97 -17.62 -41.27
CA GLY A 121 -20.36 -17.30 -41.54
C GLY A 121 -21.28 -17.34 -40.31
N GLU A 122 -20.73 -17.55 -39.11
CA GLU A 122 -21.52 -17.65 -37.88
C GLU A 122 -22.19 -16.32 -37.48
N THR A 123 -21.70 -15.20 -38.02
CA THR A 123 -22.29 -13.87 -37.84
C THR A 123 -23.44 -13.56 -38.81
N GLN A 124 -23.74 -14.47 -39.74
CA GLN A 124 -24.86 -14.33 -40.70
C GLN A 124 -26.19 -14.85 -40.15
N ALA A 125 -26.18 -15.48 -38.97
CA ALA A 125 -27.39 -15.92 -38.30
C ALA A 125 -28.37 -14.74 -38.15
N ALA A 126 -29.61 -14.95 -38.59
CA ALA A 126 -30.66 -13.96 -38.49
C ALA A 126 -31.18 -13.89 -37.04
N VAL A 127 -31.33 -12.67 -36.53
CA VAL A 127 -31.82 -12.41 -35.18
C VAL A 127 -32.92 -11.36 -35.24
N ASP A 128 -33.96 -11.54 -34.42
CA ASP A 128 -35.10 -10.64 -34.36
C ASP A 128 -34.78 -9.37 -33.55
N LEU A 129 -34.89 -8.19 -34.18
CA LEU A 129 -34.70 -6.90 -33.52
C LEU A 129 -35.99 -6.28 -32.98
N ALA A 130 -37.15 -6.94 -33.12
CA ALA A 130 -38.41 -6.45 -32.58
C ALA A 130 -38.34 -6.06 -31.08
N PRO A 131 -37.63 -6.81 -30.19
CA PRO A 131 -37.50 -6.40 -28.79
C PRO A 131 -36.78 -5.05 -28.61
N LEU A 132 -35.80 -4.74 -29.47
CA LEU A 132 -35.11 -3.45 -29.46
C LEU A 132 -36.03 -2.31 -29.91
N ALA A 133 -36.78 -2.49 -30.99
CA ALA A 133 -37.76 -1.49 -31.44
C ALA A 133 -38.84 -1.25 -30.38
N ASN A 134 -39.32 -2.31 -29.72
CA ASN A 134 -40.27 -2.21 -28.61
C ASN A 134 -39.70 -1.39 -27.45
N TYR A 135 -38.47 -1.70 -27.01
CA TYR A 135 -37.81 -0.92 -25.95
C TYR A 135 -37.70 0.56 -26.32
N LEU A 136 -37.28 0.88 -27.55
CA LEU A 136 -37.17 2.26 -28.02
C LEU A 136 -38.54 2.96 -28.02
N ASN A 137 -39.59 2.34 -28.53
CA ASN A 137 -40.95 2.89 -28.54
C ASN A 137 -41.49 3.13 -27.12
N THR A 138 -41.33 2.17 -26.21
CA THR A 138 -41.76 2.31 -24.82
C THR A 138 -41.06 3.46 -24.13
N ASN A 139 -39.78 3.68 -24.43
CA ASN A 139 -38.95 4.73 -23.81
C ASN A 139 -38.90 6.04 -24.61
N ARG A 140 -39.69 6.18 -25.68
CA ARG A 140 -39.63 7.31 -26.63
C ARG A 140 -39.77 8.68 -25.97
N ALA A 141 -40.53 8.79 -24.89
CA ALA A 141 -40.73 10.04 -24.16
C ALA A 141 -39.40 10.58 -23.57
N GLY A 142 -38.45 9.69 -23.28
CA GLY A 142 -37.11 10.01 -22.78
C GLY A 142 -36.13 10.51 -23.84
N ARG A 143 -36.50 10.57 -25.13
CA ARG A 143 -35.57 10.93 -26.22
C ARG A 143 -34.94 12.33 -26.09
N THR A 144 -35.59 13.25 -25.38
CA THR A 144 -35.07 14.59 -25.12
C THR A 144 -33.98 14.56 -24.05
N SER A 145 -34.13 13.70 -23.04
CA SER A 145 -33.19 13.55 -21.92
C SER A 145 -32.12 12.48 -22.15
N ALA A 146 -32.32 11.58 -23.11
CA ALA A 146 -31.35 10.59 -23.56
C ALA A 146 -31.36 10.52 -25.11
N PRO A 147 -30.62 11.43 -25.78
CA PRO A 147 -30.58 11.50 -27.24
C PRO A 147 -30.14 10.21 -27.93
N ILE A 148 -29.44 9.31 -27.22
CA ILE A 148 -29.04 8.00 -27.74
C ILE A 148 -30.22 7.19 -28.29
N LEU A 149 -31.44 7.34 -27.74
CA LEU A 149 -32.64 6.67 -28.24
C LEU A 149 -32.91 7.00 -29.71
N SER A 150 -32.85 8.29 -30.06
CA SER A 150 -33.03 8.77 -31.43
C SER A 150 -31.88 8.34 -32.33
N THR A 151 -30.64 8.36 -31.81
CA THR A 151 -29.48 7.90 -32.58
C THR A 151 -29.57 6.43 -32.94
N ILE A 152 -29.96 5.57 -32.00
CA ILE A 152 -30.09 4.13 -32.26
C ILE A 152 -31.29 3.83 -33.18
N ALA A 153 -32.40 4.54 -33.03
CA ALA A 153 -33.51 4.44 -33.98
C ALA A 153 -33.07 4.80 -35.42
N GLY A 154 -32.30 5.88 -35.57
CA GLY A 154 -31.71 6.26 -36.87
C GLY A 154 -30.73 5.20 -37.41
N GLU A 155 -29.92 4.58 -36.54
CA GLU A 155 -29.03 3.50 -36.96
C GLU A 155 -29.79 2.26 -37.46
N LEU A 156 -30.97 1.94 -36.91
CA LEU A 156 -31.82 0.86 -37.43
C LEU A 156 -32.29 1.15 -38.86
N GLU A 157 -32.69 2.39 -39.14
CA GLU A 157 -33.12 2.83 -40.47
C GLU A 157 -31.95 2.86 -41.47
N VAL A 158 -30.81 3.46 -41.09
CA VAL A 158 -29.60 3.54 -41.94
C VAL A 158 -29.10 2.15 -42.33
N ARG A 159 -29.27 1.16 -41.47
CA ARG A 159 -28.87 -0.24 -41.71
C ARG A 159 -29.93 -1.04 -42.47
N GLY A 160 -31.09 -0.46 -42.77
CA GLY A 160 -32.19 -1.11 -43.47
C GLY A 160 -32.90 -2.20 -42.66
N VAL A 161 -32.75 -2.18 -41.32
CA VAL A 161 -33.32 -3.20 -40.41
C VAL A 161 -34.46 -2.63 -39.57
N GLY A 162 -34.81 -1.35 -39.75
CA GLY A 162 -35.95 -0.71 -39.12
C GLY A 162 -36.66 0.28 -40.03
N THR A 163 -37.95 0.48 -39.76
CA THR A 163 -38.82 1.42 -40.47
C THR A 163 -39.77 2.11 -39.50
N GLY A 164 -40.41 3.21 -39.93
CA GLY A 164 -41.33 3.98 -39.10
C GLY A 164 -40.65 5.07 -38.29
N SER A 165 -41.33 5.58 -37.27
CA SER A 165 -40.90 6.79 -36.54
C SER A 165 -40.90 6.54 -35.03
N LEU A 166 -39.73 6.75 -34.41
CA LEU A 166 -39.63 6.75 -32.95
C LEU A 166 -40.49 7.86 -32.32
N ALA A 167 -40.63 8.99 -33.01
CA ALA A 167 -41.43 10.12 -32.54
C ALA A 167 -42.89 9.71 -32.35
N ASP A 168 -43.41 8.97 -33.32
CA ASP A 168 -44.82 8.58 -33.38
C ASP A 168 -45.07 7.24 -32.69
N GLY A 169 -44.00 6.55 -32.25
CA GLY A 169 -44.07 5.25 -31.58
C GLY A 169 -44.41 4.12 -32.55
N THR A 170 -44.16 4.33 -33.84
CA THR A 170 -44.42 3.39 -34.93
C THR A 170 -43.15 2.70 -35.40
N LEU A 171 -42.04 2.87 -34.69
CA LEU A 171 -40.76 2.22 -35.04
C LEU A 171 -40.95 0.71 -35.00
N THR A 172 -40.59 0.04 -36.09
CA THR A 172 -40.54 -1.42 -36.17
C THR A 172 -39.15 -1.83 -36.62
N ALA A 173 -38.68 -2.98 -36.14
CA ALA A 173 -37.43 -3.58 -36.60
C ALA A 173 -37.69 -5.02 -37.04
N THR A 174 -36.99 -5.43 -38.09
CA THR A 174 -37.11 -6.76 -38.69
C THR A 174 -35.90 -7.61 -38.31
N GLN A 175 -35.74 -8.78 -38.95
CA GLN A 175 -34.56 -9.60 -38.76
C GLN A 175 -33.30 -8.90 -39.29
N ALA A 176 -32.21 -9.02 -38.53
CA ALA A 176 -30.89 -8.57 -38.93
C ALA A 176 -29.88 -9.70 -38.77
N THR A 177 -28.78 -9.64 -39.53
CA THR A 177 -27.65 -10.53 -39.28
C THR A 177 -27.02 -10.21 -37.92
N LEU A 178 -26.52 -11.22 -37.22
CA LEU A 178 -25.81 -11.06 -35.95
C LEU A 178 -24.66 -10.05 -36.05
N GLY A 179 -23.98 -9.99 -37.19
CA GLY A 179 -22.97 -8.96 -37.49
C GLY A 179 -23.53 -7.53 -37.46
N GLN A 180 -24.70 -7.29 -38.06
CA GLN A 180 -25.37 -5.98 -38.01
C GLN A 180 -25.78 -5.61 -36.57
N VAL A 181 -26.22 -6.60 -35.78
CA VAL A 181 -26.59 -6.39 -34.36
C VAL A 181 -25.38 -6.03 -33.50
N GLU A 182 -24.22 -6.65 -33.73
CA GLU A 182 -22.97 -6.28 -33.04
C GLU A 182 -22.48 -4.87 -33.41
N GLU A 183 -22.63 -4.47 -34.67
CA GLU A 183 -22.32 -3.11 -35.08
C GLU A 183 -23.28 -2.07 -34.47
N LEU A 184 -24.56 -2.41 -34.30
CA LEU A 184 -25.51 -1.61 -33.51
C LEU A 184 -25.04 -1.49 -32.05
N ARG A 185 -24.62 -2.59 -31.43
CA ARG A 185 -24.07 -2.59 -30.07
C ARG A 185 -22.82 -1.69 -29.95
N LYS A 186 -21.94 -1.70 -30.95
CA LYS A 186 -20.78 -0.79 -31.03
C LYS A 186 -21.21 0.67 -31.21
N ALA A 187 -22.22 0.92 -32.02
CA ALA A 187 -22.78 2.26 -32.22
C ALA A 187 -23.29 2.86 -30.90
N VAL A 188 -23.93 2.07 -30.04
CA VAL A 188 -24.33 2.52 -28.69
C VAL A 188 -23.13 3.09 -27.93
N ASN A 189 -22.01 2.35 -27.85
CA ASN A 189 -20.82 2.86 -27.14
C ASN A 189 -20.19 4.10 -27.81
N LYS A 190 -20.29 4.21 -29.14
CA LYS A 190 -19.76 5.34 -29.91
C LYS A 190 -20.55 6.62 -29.66
N PHE A 191 -21.86 6.51 -29.57
CA PHE A 191 -22.76 7.67 -29.54
C PHE A 191 -23.27 8.03 -28.14
N VAL A 192 -23.17 7.12 -27.17
CA VAL A 192 -23.45 7.46 -25.77
C VAL A 192 -22.57 8.63 -25.37
N LYS A 193 -23.22 9.70 -24.92
CA LYS A 193 -22.58 10.84 -24.31
C LYS A 193 -22.08 10.42 -22.95
N SER A 194 -20.86 9.90 -22.98
CA SER A 194 -19.75 10.44 -22.23
C SER A 194 -20.17 11.11 -20.94
N ASN A 195 -20.56 12.41 -21.08
CA ASN A 195 -20.87 13.45 -20.09
C ASN A 195 -22.30 13.47 -19.47
N ASP A 196 -23.23 12.64 -19.94
CA ASP A 196 -24.64 12.65 -19.52
C ASP A 196 -25.02 11.35 -18.76
N PRO A 197 -25.35 11.41 -17.44
CA PRO A 197 -25.74 10.23 -16.67
C PRO A 197 -26.97 9.50 -17.21
N ASN A 198 -27.95 10.21 -17.78
CA ASN A 198 -29.14 9.61 -18.34
C ASN A 198 -28.81 8.84 -19.62
N ASP A 199 -27.97 9.43 -20.47
CA ASP A 199 -27.54 8.82 -21.72
C ASP A 199 -26.66 7.57 -21.47
N VAL A 200 -25.81 7.60 -20.42
CA VAL A 200 -25.04 6.43 -19.97
C VAL A 200 -25.95 5.31 -19.47
N ARG A 201 -26.95 5.63 -18.65
CA ARG A 201 -27.93 4.66 -18.13
C ARG A 201 -28.73 4.01 -19.27
N VAL A 202 -29.33 4.83 -20.13
CA VAL A 202 -30.14 4.35 -21.25
C VAL A 202 -29.28 3.57 -22.26
N GLY A 203 -28.05 4.02 -22.52
CA GLY A 203 -27.11 3.27 -23.35
C GLY A 203 -26.76 1.89 -22.76
N ALA A 204 -26.70 1.75 -21.44
CA ALA A 204 -26.53 0.45 -20.79
C ALA A 204 -27.77 -0.45 -20.98
N GLU A 205 -28.96 0.11 -20.81
CA GLU A 205 -30.23 -0.63 -21.03
C GLU A 205 -30.37 -1.11 -22.49
N ILE A 206 -30.06 -0.27 -23.48
CA ILE A 206 -30.05 -0.66 -24.90
C ILE A 206 -29.06 -1.82 -25.14
N LYS A 207 -27.86 -1.75 -24.55
CA LYS A 207 -26.86 -2.83 -24.66
C LYS A 207 -27.36 -4.13 -24.06
N ASN A 208 -28.06 -4.08 -22.94
CA ASN A 208 -28.65 -5.27 -22.32
C ASN A 208 -29.71 -5.90 -23.23
N VAL A 209 -30.61 -5.08 -23.81
CA VAL A 209 -31.59 -5.58 -24.78
C VAL A 209 -30.91 -6.25 -25.98
N ILE A 210 -29.83 -5.66 -26.50
CA ILE A 210 -29.05 -6.27 -27.59
C ILE A 210 -28.37 -7.57 -27.12
N ASP A 211 -27.81 -7.59 -25.91
CA ASP A 211 -27.17 -8.76 -25.33
C ASP A 211 -28.17 -9.92 -25.14
N ASP A 212 -29.41 -9.63 -24.74
CA ASP A 212 -30.50 -10.61 -24.62
C ASP A 212 -30.94 -11.13 -26.00
N ILE A 213 -31.09 -10.23 -26.98
CA ILE A 213 -31.42 -10.59 -28.38
C ILE A 213 -30.37 -11.54 -28.97
N THR A 214 -29.10 -11.31 -28.65
CA THR A 214 -27.97 -12.10 -29.18
C THR A 214 -27.62 -13.32 -28.34
N GLU A 215 -28.34 -13.57 -27.24
CA GLU A 215 -28.10 -14.72 -26.38
C GLU A 215 -28.39 -16.03 -27.13
N GLY A 216 -27.42 -16.95 -27.11
CA GLY A 216 -27.51 -18.23 -27.83
C GLY A 216 -27.45 -18.13 -29.36
N ALA A 217 -27.39 -16.92 -29.94
CA ALA A 217 -27.27 -16.72 -31.38
C ALA A 217 -25.84 -16.99 -31.88
N GLY A 218 -25.73 -17.32 -33.18
CA GLY A 218 -24.46 -17.65 -33.84
C GLY A 218 -23.93 -19.04 -33.48
N GLY A 219 -22.77 -19.37 -34.04
CA GLY A 219 -22.10 -20.64 -33.78
C GLY A 219 -21.09 -20.59 -32.63
N GLU A 220 -20.31 -21.65 -32.47
CA GLU A 220 -19.40 -21.82 -31.35
C GLU A 220 -18.28 -20.76 -31.34
N LEU A 221 -17.76 -20.36 -32.50
CA LEU A 221 -16.70 -19.36 -32.61
C LEU A 221 -17.19 -17.97 -32.17
N TYR A 222 -18.41 -17.58 -32.58
CA TYR A 222 -19.03 -16.34 -32.15
C TYR A 222 -19.28 -16.34 -30.64
N GLN A 223 -19.87 -17.41 -30.10
CA GLN A 223 -20.12 -17.52 -28.66
C GLN A 223 -18.80 -17.48 -27.87
N ARG A 224 -17.75 -18.10 -28.39
CA ARG A 224 -16.39 -18.01 -27.80
C ARG A 224 -15.87 -16.58 -27.82
N ALA A 225 -16.02 -15.83 -28.92
CA ALA A 225 -15.61 -14.43 -29.02
C ALA A 225 -16.34 -13.56 -27.99
N ARG A 226 -17.65 -13.77 -27.81
CA ARG A 226 -18.48 -13.09 -26.80
C ARG A 226 -18.03 -13.39 -25.38
N ARG A 227 -17.83 -14.67 -25.04
CA ARG A 227 -17.31 -15.09 -23.73
C ARG A 227 -15.97 -14.43 -23.43
N GLU A 228 -15.07 -14.40 -24.41
CA GLU A 228 -13.76 -13.74 -24.24
C GLU A 228 -13.90 -12.23 -24.08
N ARG A 229 -14.79 -11.57 -24.81
CA ARG A 229 -15.04 -10.13 -24.62
C ARG A 229 -15.57 -9.83 -23.21
N GLN A 230 -16.47 -10.67 -22.71
CA GLN A 230 -17.00 -10.56 -21.35
C GLN A 230 -15.89 -10.80 -20.32
N ASN A 231 -15.02 -11.78 -20.53
CA ASN A 231 -13.85 -12.02 -19.68
C ASN A 231 -12.91 -10.80 -19.65
N VAL A 232 -12.70 -10.11 -20.78
CA VAL A 232 -11.93 -8.86 -20.81
C VAL A 232 -12.61 -7.75 -20.01
N ALA A 233 -13.94 -7.61 -20.15
CA ALA A 233 -14.71 -6.64 -19.38
C ALA A 233 -14.59 -6.90 -17.87
N ASN A 234 -14.83 -8.15 -17.45
CA ASN A 234 -14.72 -8.58 -16.05
C ASN A 234 -13.32 -8.37 -15.47
N ARG A 235 -12.28 -8.50 -16.29
CA ARG A 235 -10.90 -8.30 -15.85
C ARG A 235 -10.52 -6.83 -15.72
N PHE A 236 -10.85 -5.99 -16.70
CA PHE A 236 -10.30 -4.63 -16.79
C PHE A 236 -11.31 -3.50 -16.63
N GLU A 237 -12.56 -3.72 -17.02
CA GLU A 237 -13.56 -2.66 -17.19
C GLU A 237 -14.56 -2.64 -16.03
N ASN A 238 -14.89 -3.81 -15.46
CA ASN A 238 -15.88 -3.97 -14.39
C ASN A 238 -15.26 -3.89 -12.98
N ILE A 239 -13.94 -3.72 -12.87
CA ILE A 239 -13.24 -3.58 -11.59
C ILE A 239 -12.76 -2.15 -11.47
N GLY A 240 -13.43 -1.37 -10.60
CA GLY A 240 -13.21 0.07 -10.48
C GLY A 240 -11.75 0.46 -10.25
N LEU A 241 -10.99 -0.30 -9.45
CA LEU A 241 -9.56 -0.06 -9.26
C LEU A 241 -8.79 -0.16 -10.59
N VAL A 242 -8.90 -1.29 -11.30
CA VAL A 242 -8.16 -1.54 -12.54
C VAL A 242 -8.57 -0.54 -13.61
N GLN A 243 -9.87 -0.30 -13.75
CA GLN A 243 -10.43 0.67 -14.68
C GLN A 243 -9.85 2.07 -14.44
N ASN A 244 -9.81 2.53 -13.18
CA ASN A 244 -9.28 3.84 -12.81
C ASN A 244 -7.76 3.93 -13.01
N LEU A 245 -7.03 2.83 -12.86
CA LEU A 245 -5.59 2.80 -13.07
C LEU A 245 -5.20 2.96 -14.54
N ILE A 246 -6.04 2.54 -15.49
CA ILE A 246 -5.68 2.58 -16.92
C ILE A 246 -6.33 3.73 -17.70
N ASN A 247 -7.39 4.33 -17.16
CA ASN A 247 -8.19 5.36 -17.84
C ASN A 247 -7.85 6.80 -17.42
N THR A 248 -8.34 7.74 -18.23
CA THR A 248 -8.27 9.19 -17.99
C THR A 248 -9.61 9.72 -17.49
N LYS A 249 -9.58 10.90 -16.86
CA LYS A 249 -10.76 11.63 -16.42
C LYS A 249 -11.63 11.95 -17.65
N ARG A 250 -12.94 11.97 -17.41
CA ARG A 250 -13.94 12.33 -18.42
C ARG A 250 -13.60 13.68 -19.07
N ASN A 251 -13.57 13.74 -20.39
CA ASN A 251 -13.23 14.95 -21.17
C ASN A 251 -11.85 15.56 -20.87
N SER A 252 -10.90 14.76 -20.40
CA SER A 252 -9.52 15.20 -20.16
C SER A 252 -8.50 14.13 -20.58
N ASN A 253 -7.29 14.59 -20.86
CA ASN A 253 -6.11 13.73 -21.04
C ASN A 253 -5.47 13.35 -19.68
N ASP A 254 -5.92 13.96 -18.59
CA ASP A 254 -5.43 13.68 -17.25
C ASP A 254 -5.87 12.30 -16.78
N ARG A 255 -4.97 11.57 -16.13
CA ARG A 255 -5.26 10.24 -15.56
C ARG A 255 -6.29 10.35 -14.43
N ILE A 256 -7.13 9.31 -14.26
CA ILE A 256 -7.99 9.22 -13.07
C ILE A 256 -7.12 9.05 -11.81
N ILE A 257 -6.12 8.16 -11.89
CA ILE A 257 -5.09 7.98 -10.88
C ILE A 257 -3.74 8.38 -11.48
N ALA A 258 -3.11 9.41 -10.89
CA ALA A 258 -1.78 9.85 -11.24
C ALA A 258 -0.75 8.74 -10.99
N TYR A 259 0.38 8.73 -11.70
CA TYR A 259 1.34 7.62 -11.63
C TYR A 259 1.93 7.44 -10.23
N GLU A 260 2.25 8.55 -9.57
CA GLU A 260 2.72 8.63 -8.18
C GLU A 260 1.71 8.07 -7.16
N ASP A 261 0.41 8.07 -7.47
CA ASP A 261 -0.65 7.58 -6.60
C ASP A 261 -1.02 6.11 -6.85
N VAL A 262 -0.53 5.50 -7.94
CA VAL A 262 -0.87 4.12 -8.33
C VAL A 262 -0.57 3.14 -7.20
N ILE A 263 0.62 3.21 -6.62
CA ILE A 263 1.07 2.29 -5.57
C ILE A 263 0.22 2.45 -4.30
N ARG A 264 -0.02 3.71 -3.91
CA ARG A 264 -0.87 4.03 -2.77
C ARG A 264 -2.28 3.48 -2.98
N ARG A 265 -2.88 3.73 -4.13
CA ARG A 265 -4.25 3.29 -4.45
C ARG A 265 -4.36 1.77 -4.60
N ALA A 266 -3.32 1.10 -5.09
CA ALA A 266 -3.30 -0.35 -5.27
C ALA A 266 -3.29 -1.12 -3.94
N VAL A 267 -2.59 -0.61 -2.92
CA VAL A 267 -2.34 -1.35 -1.67
C VAL A 267 -2.65 -0.54 -0.41
N LEU A 268 -2.06 0.65 -0.26
CA LEU A 268 -2.05 1.38 1.02
C LEU A 268 -3.37 2.07 1.36
N ASP A 269 -4.16 2.46 0.36
CA ASP A 269 -5.43 3.17 0.55
C ASP A 269 -6.43 2.27 1.31
N PRO A 270 -6.95 2.71 2.48
CA PRO A 270 -7.93 1.97 3.26
C PRO A 270 -9.23 1.70 2.48
N SER A 271 -9.59 2.56 1.53
CA SER A 271 -10.79 2.40 0.70
C SER A 271 -10.66 1.31 -0.35
N THR A 272 -9.43 0.87 -0.66
CA THR A 272 -9.20 -0.25 -1.58
C THR A 272 -9.40 -1.56 -0.83
N SER A 273 -10.37 -2.38 -1.23
CA SER A 273 -10.60 -3.69 -0.61
C SER A 273 -9.47 -4.68 -0.92
N LEU A 274 -9.29 -5.66 -0.04
CA LEU A 274 -8.34 -6.77 -0.27
C LEU A 274 -8.65 -7.50 -1.58
N ASP A 275 -9.93 -7.69 -1.92
CA ASP A 275 -10.32 -8.37 -3.16
C ASP A 275 -9.95 -7.57 -4.41
N SER A 276 -10.03 -6.24 -4.35
CA SER A 276 -9.55 -5.37 -5.44
C SER A 276 -8.03 -5.50 -5.63
N THR A 277 -7.26 -5.53 -4.53
CA THR A 277 -5.81 -5.77 -4.56
C THR A 277 -5.49 -7.18 -5.07
N ARG A 278 -6.25 -8.20 -4.66
CA ARG A 278 -6.11 -9.59 -5.14
C ARG A 278 -6.33 -9.69 -6.64
N HIS A 279 -7.40 -9.07 -7.13
CA HIS A 279 -7.72 -9.06 -8.54
C HIS A 279 -6.62 -8.39 -9.36
N LEU A 280 -6.15 -7.20 -8.94
CA LEU A 280 -5.03 -6.50 -9.59
C LEU A 280 -3.77 -7.38 -9.68
N PHE A 281 -3.35 -7.97 -8.57
CA PHE A 281 -2.17 -8.84 -8.54
C PHE A 281 -2.41 -10.11 -9.38
N GLY A 282 -3.61 -10.67 -9.38
CA GLY A 282 -3.99 -11.82 -10.18
C GLY A 282 -3.97 -11.55 -11.69
N LEU A 283 -4.27 -10.32 -12.11
CA LEU A 283 -4.12 -9.90 -13.50
C LEU A 283 -2.65 -9.77 -13.90
N LEU A 284 -1.88 -9.03 -13.10
CA LEU A 284 -0.48 -8.74 -13.37
C LEU A 284 0.38 -10.02 -13.42
N LYS A 285 0.16 -10.98 -12.52
CA LYS A 285 0.94 -12.23 -12.47
C LYS A 285 0.84 -13.11 -13.74
N LYS A 286 -0.08 -12.81 -14.66
CA LYS A 286 -0.30 -13.60 -15.89
C LYS A 286 0.77 -13.38 -16.96
N THR A 287 1.56 -12.32 -16.89
CA THR A 287 2.65 -12.07 -17.86
C THR A 287 3.96 -11.82 -17.12
N PRO A 288 5.13 -12.05 -17.76
CA PRO A 288 6.42 -11.74 -17.16
C PRO A 288 6.54 -10.27 -16.75
N GLU A 289 6.07 -9.34 -17.59
CA GLU A 289 6.12 -7.89 -17.30
C GLU A 289 5.23 -7.54 -16.10
N GLY A 290 4.07 -8.19 -15.99
CA GLY A 290 3.19 -7.97 -14.85
C GLY A 290 3.69 -8.65 -13.56
N GLN A 291 4.44 -9.76 -13.65
CA GLN A 291 5.14 -10.32 -12.49
C GLN A 291 6.17 -9.33 -11.96
N GLN A 292 6.95 -8.69 -12.84
CA GLN A 292 7.86 -7.62 -12.43
C GLN A 292 7.10 -6.44 -11.84
N ALA A 293 5.99 -6.00 -12.45
CA ALA A 293 5.15 -4.95 -11.89
C ALA A 293 4.64 -5.26 -10.47
N VAL A 294 4.38 -6.53 -10.15
CA VAL A 294 4.03 -6.96 -8.79
C VAL A 294 5.20 -6.80 -7.82
N SER A 295 6.42 -7.14 -8.26
CA SER A 295 7.64 -6.87 -7.50
C SER A 295 7.83 -5.37 -7.26
N GLU A 296 7.62 -4.53 -8.28
CA GLU A 296 7.67 -3.07 -8.15
C GLU A 296 6.62 -2.53 -7.16
N ILE A 297 5.39 -3.05 -7.17
CA ILE A 297 4.38 -2.66 -6.18
C ILE A 297 4.86 -2.98 -4.77
N ARG A 298 5.42 -4.18 -4.54
CA ARG A 298 5.89 -4.61 -3.22
C ARG A 298 7.02 -3.72 -2.70
N GLY A 299 8.01 -3.43 -3.54
CA GLY A 299 9.14 -2.57 -3.20
C GLY A 299 8.70 -1.13 -2.96
N ALA A 300 7.88 -0.58 -3.85
CA ALA A 300 7.38 0.79 -3.72
C ALA A 300 6.47 0.99 -2.50
N VAL A 301 5.70 -0.02 -2.09
CA VAL A 301 4.95 0.04 -0.82
C VAL A 301 5.90 0.13 0.38
N LEU A 302 6.97 -0.66 0.41
CA LEU A 302 7.97 -0.58 1.49
C LEU A 302 8.71 0.76 1.46
N GLN A 303 9.01 1.30 0.28
CA GLN A 303 9.59 2.63 0.13
C GLN A 303 8.65 3.71 0.69
N LEU A 304 7.35 3.67 0.39
CA LEU A 304 6.38 4.60 0.95
C LEU A 304 6.24 4.48 2.48
N ILE A 305 6.33 3.26 3.03
CA ILE A 305 6.34 3.02 4.47
C ILE A 305 7.59 3.64 5.10
N ARG A 306 8.76 3.44 4.49
CA ARG A 306 10.02 4.05 4.92
C ARG A 306 9.92 5.58 4.87
N ASP A 307 9.48 6.15 3.76
CA ASP A 307 9.40 7.60 3.58
C ASP A 307 8.46 8.24 4.60
N ASP A 308 7.32 7.61 4.92
CA ASP A 308 6.40 8.09 5.97
C ASP A 308 7.03 7.96 7.37
N ALA A 309 7.72 6.86 7.65
CA ALA A 309 8.39 6.64 8.92
C ALA A 309 9.56 7.63 9.16
N TYR A 310 10.25 8.08 8.11
CA TYR A 310 11.38 9.01 8.17
C TYR A 310 11.02 10.44 7.73
N LYS A 311 9.72 10.77 7.68
CA LYS A 311 9.23 12.08 7.23
C LYS A 311 9.60 13.23 8.17
N ASN A 312 9.85 12.93 9.44
CA ASN A 312 10.21 13.96 10.42
C ASN A 312 11.59 14.58 10.11
N ILE A 313 11.79 15.82 10.57
CA ILE A 313 13.01 16.61 10.34
C ILE A 313 14.06 16.43 11.42
N THR A 314 13.77 15.66 12.48
CA THR A 314 14.68 15.49 13.61
C THR A 314 15.80 14.56 13.21
N THR A 315 17.04 14.96 13.49
CA THR A 315 18.24 14.17 13.20
C THR A 315 18.99 13.78 14.47
N ASN A 316 19.76 12.71 14.39
CA ASN A 316 20.72 12.31 15.42
C ASN A 316 22.02 13.15 15.32
N GLU A 317 23.01 12.85 16.18
CA GLU A 317 24.33 13.51 16.19
C GLU A 317 25.13 13.31 14.89
N ARG A 318 24.79 12.30 14.07
CA ARG A 318 25.39 12.04 12.75
C ARG A 318 24.67 12.73 11.60
N GLY A 319 23.55 13.40 11.86
CA GLY A 319 22.71 14.01 10.83
C GLY A 319 21.70 13.04 10.19
N ASP A 320 21.59 11.80 10.65
CA ASP A 320 20.59 10.85 10.14
C ASP A 320 19.21 11.20 10.68
N ARG A 321 18.18 11.14 9.83
CA ARG A 321 16.79 11.32 10.25
C ARG A 321 16.36 10.22 11.22
N LEU A 322 15.65 10.61 12.27
CA LEU A 322 15.06 9.68 13.23
C LEU A 322 13.83 9.00 12.62
N ILE A 323 13.60 7.74 12.98
CA ILE A 323 12.39 7.02 12.58
C ILE A 323 11.24 7.42 13.51
N SER A 324 10.02 7.49 12.98
CA SER A 324 8.79 7.62 13.77
C SER A 324 8.18 6.23 14.00
N PRO A 325 8.27 5.66 15.22
CA PRO A 325 7.69 4.35 15.52
C PRO A 325 6.17 4.33 15.33
N ALA A 326 5.51 5.45 15.66
CA ALA A 326 4.06 5.57 15.52
C ALA A 326 3.60 5.57 14.06
N ALA A 327 4.33 6.26 13.16
CA ALA A 327 4.02 6.25 11.73
C ALA A 327 4.26 4.85 11.14
N PHE A 328 5.40 4.24 11.45
CA PHE A 328 5.73 2.89 11.00
C PHE A 328 4.66 1.87 11.45
N ASN A 329 4.34 1.85 12.75
CA ASN A 329 3.31 0.97 13.30
C ASN A 329 1.94 1.19 12.69
N ARG A 330 1.53 2.44 12.45
CA ARG A 330 0.25 2.75 11.81
C ARG A 330 0.16 2.13 10.42
N MET A 331 1.21 2.27 9.60
CA MET A 331 1.24 1.72 8.25
C MET A 331 1.18 0.19 8.24
N ILE A 332 1.99 -0.47 9.10
CA ILE A 332 1.99 -1.93 9.21
C ILE A 332 0.63 -2.44 9.71
N GLN A 333 0.06 -1.84 10.77
CA GLN A 333 -1.24 -2.26 11.31
C GLN A 333 -2.39 -2.04 10.31
N ASN A 334 -2.36 -0.98 9.50
CA ASN A 334 -3.38 -0.76 8.47
C ASN A 334 -3.36 -1.88 7.40
N LEU A 335 -2.16 -2.31 6.99
CA LEU A 335 -2.01 -3.43 6.06
C LEU A 335 -2.40 -4.76 6.70
N ASP A 336 -2.10 -4.95 7.98
CA ASP A 336 -2.39 -6.17 8.73
C ASP A 336 -3.91 -6.34 8.95
N ARG A 337 -4.58 -5.31 9.46
CA ARG A 337 -6.04 -5.30 9.68
C ARG A 337 -6.84 -5.52 8.39
N SER A 338 -6.31 -5.08 7.25
CA SER A 338 -6.94 -5.29 5.95
C SER A 338 -6.59 -6.63 5.30
N GLY A 339 -5.73 -7.45 5.93
CA GLY A 339 -5.21 -8.71 5.39
C GLY A 339 -4.28 -8.53 4.18
N LYS A 340 -3.94 -7.29 3.83
CA LYS A 340 -3.07 -6.97 2.68
C LYS A 340 -1.61 -7.27 2.98
N LEU A 341 -1.16 -7.16 4.23
CA LEU A 341 0.22 -7.46 4.61
C LEU A 341 0.60 -8.91 4.22
N ASP A 342 -0.18 -9.88 4.69
CA ASP A 342 0.02 -11.30 4.37
C ASP A 342 -0.16 -11.60 2.89
N TYR A 343 -1.11 -10.96 2.22
CA TYR A 343 -1.34 -11.19 0.80
C TYR A 343 -0.18 -10.68 -0.07
N VAL A 344 0.33 -9.48 0.22
CA VAL A 344 1.36 -8.82 -0.59
C VAL A 344 2.72 -9.49 -0.38
N TYR A 345 3.10 -9.76 0.87
CA TYR A 345 4.44 -10.25 1.22
C TYR A 345 4.51 -11.74 1.58
N GLY A 346 3.37 -12.43 1.64
CA GLY A 346 3.30 -13.80 2.15
C GLY A 346 3.49 -13.86 3.67
N LYS A 347 3.18 -15.02 4.28
CA LYS A 347 3.24 -15.19 5.74
C LYS A 347 4.61 -14.85 6.32
N LYS A 348 5.69 -15.33 5.69
CA LYS A 348 7.06 -15.11 6.16
C LYS A 348 7.46 -13.63 6.09
N GLY A 349 7.24 -12.98 4.95
CA GLY A 349 7.59 -11.56 4.79
C GLY A 349 6.74 -10.64 5.67
N ALA A 350 5.44 -10.94 5.80
CA ALA A 350 4.56 -10.24 6.72
C ALA A 350 5.03 -10.37 8.17
N GLU A 351 5.41 -11.57 8.60
CA GLU A 351 5.94 -11.78 9.95
C GLU A 351 7.22 -11.00 10.20
N GLN A 352 8.17 -11.01 9.26
CA GLN A 352 9.39 -10.21 9.39
C GLN A 352 9.11 -8.70 9.51
N LEU A 353 8.10 -8.18 8.82
CA LEU A 353 7.66 -6.79 8.95
C LEU A 353 7.01 -6.50 10.31
N ARG A 354 6.22 -7.45 10.86
CA ARG A 354 5.70 -7.35 12.23
C ARG A 354 6.82 -7.38 13.26
N THR A 355 7.79 -8.29 13.09
CA THR A 355 8.99 -8.37 13.94
C THR A 355 9.77 -7.07 13.91
N LEU A 356 10.02 -6.49 12.74
CA LEU A 356 10.69 -5.19 12.63
C LEU A 356 9.87 -4.09 13.34
N ASN A 357 8.55 -4.10 13.20
CA ASN A 357 7.68 -3.13 13.86
C ASN A 357 7.73 -3.22 15.38
N ASP A 358 7.72 -4.42 15.93
CA ASP A 358 7.87 -4.64 17.37
C ASP A 358 9.26 -4.20 17.86
N VAL A 359 10.31 -4.52 17.11
CA VAL A 359 11.68 -4.11 17.40
C VAL A 359 11.78 -2.58 17.39
N VAL A 360 11.28 -1.89 16.36
CA VAL A 360 11.23 -0.42 16.29
C VAL A 360 10.47 0.17 17.48
N GLY A 361 9.33 -0.43 17.85
CA GLY A 361 8.56 -0.04 19.02
C GLY A 361 9.38 -0.15 20.32
N VAL A 362 10.16 -1.21 20.49
CA VAL A 362 11.01 -1.39 21.68
C VAL A 362 12.21 -0.44 21.68
N LEU A 363 12.87 -0.24 20.55
CA LEU A 363 14.10 0.55 20.45
C LEU A 363 13.87 2.04 20.70
N PHE A 364 12.77 2.58 20.17
CA PHE A 364 12.56 4.03 20.09
C PHE A 364 11.37 4.52 20.93
N THR A 365 10.80 3.67 21.78
CA THR A 365 9.80 4.09 22.78
C THR A 365 10.24 3.68 24.18
N ALA A 366 10.09 4.60 25.13
CA ALA A 366 10.30 4.34 26.55
C ALA A 366 8.95 4.35 27.30
N PRO A 367 8.78 3.55 28.36
CA PRO A 367 7.63 3.65 29.24
C PRO A 367 7.42 5.08 29.75
N PRO A 368 6.17 5.52 29.95
CA PRO A 368 5.89 6.85 30.49
C PRO A 368 6.65 7.11 31.80
N GLY A 369 7.23 8.31 31.90
CA GLY A 369 7.95 8.78 33.11
C GLY A 369 9.43 8.40 33.19
N THR A 370 9.99 7.61 32.28
CA THR A 370 11.43 7.27 32.30
C THR A 370 12.31 8.43 31.84
N VAL A 371 11.80 9.28 30.95
CA VAL A 371 12.50 10.43 30.38
C VAL A 371 12.30 11.64 31.28
N ASN A 372 13.33 12.06 32.00
CA ASN A 372 13.34 13.41 32.57
C ASN A 372 13.73 14.39 31.48
N THR A 373 12.75 15.17 31.02
CA THR A 373 12.93 16.26 30.03
C THR A 373 13.66 17.46 30.61
N SER A 374 13.83 17.52 31.93
CA SER A 374 14.59 18.58 32.58
C SER A 374 16.08 18.21 32.62
N ASN A 375 16.93 19.10 32.12
CA ASN A 375 18.40 19.01 32.25
C ASN A 375 18.87 19.19 33.72
N THR A 376 17.95 19.29 34.68
CA THR A 376 18.24 19.67 36.07
C THR A 376 18.76 18.53 36.92
N ALA A 377 18.52 17.25 36.59
CA ALA A 377 18.98 16.13 37.42
C ALA A 377 20.51 15.96 37.40
N SER A 378 21.14 16.09 36.23
CA SER A 378 22.60 16.06 36.08
C SER A 378 23.26 17.30 36.70
N VAL A 379 22.63 18.48 36.60
CA VAL A 379 23.14 19.72 37.21
C VAL A 379 22.97 19.72 38.73
N LEU A 380 21.86 19.21 39.28
CA LEU A 380 21.64 19.14 40.73
C LEU A 380 22.58 18.15 41.42
N LEU A 381 22.87 16.98 40.82
CA LEU A 381 23.83 16.04 41.40
C LEU A 381 25.25 16.64 41.44
N THR A 382 25.63 17.39 40.41
CA THR A 382 26.92 18.09 40.36
C THR A 382 26.97 19.27 41.33
N ALA A 383 25.84 19.99 41.50
CA ALA A 383 25.69 21.11 42.43
C ALA A 383 25.61 20.67 43.91
N LEU A 384 24.99 19.52 44.20
CA LEU A 384 24.95 18.94 45.54
C LEU A 384 26.28 18.33 45.96
N ASP A 385 27.01 17.63 45.05
CA ASP A 385 28.36 17.13 45.34
C ASP A 385 29.34 18.31 45.57
N THR A 386 29.15 19.43 44.87
CA THR A 386 29.94 20.64 45.14
C THR A 386 29.54 21.31 46.46
N MET A 387 28.26 21.46 46.79
CA MET A 387 27.83 22.10 48.06
C MET A 387 28.10 21.25 49.31
N ALA A 388 27.90 19.93 49.28
CA ALA A 388 28.11 19.05 50.44
C ALA A 388 29.59 19.00 50.87
N THR A 389 30.52 19.22 49.94
CA THR A 389 31.95 19.04 50.19
C THR A 389 32.68 20.33 50.59
N TYR A 390 32.03 21.50 50.54
CA TYR A 390 32.59 22.77 51.01
C TYR A 390 32.34 23.02 52.51
N GLY A 391 31.52 22.20 53.18
CA GLY A 391 30.95 22.55 54.49
C GLY A 391 31.59 22.00 55.77
N THR A 392 32.16 20.78 55.83
CA THR A 392 32.26 20.12 57.16
C THR A 392 33.45 19.19 57.47
N THR A 393 34.48 19.04 56.63
CA THR A 393 35.39 17.88 56.80
C THR A 393 36.74 18.13 57.48
N GLY A 394 37.13 19.36 57.82
CA GLY A 394 38.36 19.62 58.62
C GLY A 394 39.68 19.13 58.01
N LEU A 395 39.67 18.70 56.74
CA LEU A 395 40.83 18.16 56.04
C LEU A 395 41.51 19.26 55.20
N PRO A 396 42.85 19.25 55.07
CA PRO A 396 43.57 20.21 54.25
C PRO A 396 43.18 20.08 52.76
N VAL A 397 43.03 21.21 52.09
CA VAL A 397 42.52 21.32 50.70
C VAL A 397 43.18 20.35 49.70
N PRO A 398 44.51 20.11 49.73
CA PRO A 398 45.15 19.14 48.82
C PRO A 398 44.73 17.69 49.07
N ALA A 399 44.54 17.29 50.32
CA ALA A 399 44.07 15.94 50.67
C ALA A 399 42.59 15.74 50.27
N LEU A 400 41.77 16.78 50.41
CA LEU A 400 40.39 16.79 49.90
C LEU A 400 40.34 16.69 48.37
N GLN A 401 41.23 17.39 47.66
CA GLN A 401 41.33 17.28 46.21
C GLN A 401 41.76 15.88 45.76
N ALA A 402 42.73 15.26 46.44
CA ALA A 402 43.16 13.89 46.16
C ALA A 402 42.07 12.85 46.43
N LEU A 403 41.36 12.96 47.57
CA LEU A 403 40.21 12.10 47.89
C LEU A 403 39.03 12.30 46.92
N ARG A 404 38.77 13.54 46.48
CA ARG A 404 37.77 13.82 45.43
C ARG A 404 38.18 13.21 44.09
N ALA A 405 39.45 13.28 43.72
CA ALA A 405 39.95 12.67 42.48
C ALA A 405 39.87 11.13 42.52
N LEU A 406 40.21 10.51 43.66
CA LEU A 406 40.10 9.06 43.87
C LEU A 406 38.65 8.58 43.90
N THR A 407 37.75 9.29 44.60
CA THR A 407 36.33 8.93 44.63
C THR A 407 35.65 9.14 43.27
N LYS A 408 36.03 10.18 42.53
CA LYS A 408 35.58 10.40 41.15
C LYS A 408 36.04 9.28 40.22
N THR A 409 37.31 8.89 40.26
CA THR A 409 37.83 7.79 39.41
C THR A 409 37.19 6.43 39.73
N ILE A 410 36.92 6.12 41.00
CA ILE A 410 36.21 4.89 41.40
C ILE A 410 34.73 4.92 40.93
N LYS A 411 34.03 6.05 41.12
CA LYS A 411 32.66 6.23 40.63
C LYS A 411 32.61 6.11 39.10
N ASP A 412 33.55 6.71 38.39
CA ASP A 412 33.66 6.64 36.92
C ASP A 412 33.92 5.20 36.44
N GLN A 413 34.78 4.43 37.13
CA GLN A 413 34.98 3.01 36.81
C GLN A 413 33.72 2.17 37.03
N LYS A 414 32.97 2.42 38.11
CA LYS A 414 31.70 1.74 38.38
C LYS A 414 30.64 2.08 37.31
N LEU A 415 30.54 3.36 36.94
CA LEU A 415 29.64 3.81 35.87
C LEU A 415 30.04 3.22 34.51
N LYS A 416 31.34 3.17 34.17
CA LYS A 416 31.83 2.51 32.95
C LYS A 416 31.45 1.03 32.91
N LYS A 417 31.55 0.30 34.04
CA LYS A 417 31.10 -1.09 34.12
C LYS A 417 29.58 -1.22 33.91
N GLN A 418 28.78 -0.33 34.50
CA GLN A 418 27.33 -0.31 34.30
C GLN A 418 26.94 0.02 32.85
N VAL A 419 27.67 0.92 32.18
CA VAL A 419 27.49 1.20 30.75
C VAL A 419 27.83 -0.03 29.90
N GLN A 420 28.93 -0.73 30.21
CA GLN A 420 29.27 -1.98 29.53
C GLN A 420 28.21 -3.06 29.74
N GLU A 421 27.66 -3.16 30.95
CA GLU A 421 26.56 -4.08 31.25
C GLU A 421 25.27 -3.71 30.51
N ALA A 422 24.99 -2.41 30.34
CA ALA A 422 23.86 -1.92 29.55
C ALA A 422 23.98 -2.24 28.06
N LEU A 423 25.20 -2.39 27.53
CA LEU A 423 25.48 -2.64 26.11
C LEU A 423 25.63 -4.12 25.74
N ARG A 424 25.85 -4.98 26.73
CA ARG A 424 25.67 -6.44 26.63
C ARG A 424 24.19 -6.77 26.71
#